data_AF-A0A350IEG5-F1
#
_entry.id   AF-A0A350IEG5-F1
#
_cell.length_a   1.000
_cell.length_b   1.000
_cell.length_c   1.000
_cell.angle_alpha   90.00
_cell.angle_beta   90.00
_cell.angle_gamma   90.00
#
_symmetry.space_group_name_H-M   'P 1'
#
loop_
_entity.id
_entity.type
_entity.pdbx_description
1 polymer ?
#
loop_
_entity_poly.entity_id
_entity_poly.type
_entity_poly.pdbx_seq_one_letter_code
_entity_poly.pdbx_strand_id
1 'polypeptide(L)'
;MKISTLLSENDNYKSQLMNDINVYLVRLKANDINSIGTEIMVRELNDLGHSITIEGLVDLLTNSKYVNSATNSSIELEFVPTS
;
A
#
# COMPACT_ATOMS: atom_id res chain seq x y z
N MET A 1 7.36 -11.68 -27.20
CA MET A 1 6.40 -10.73 -26.60
C MET A 1 6.56 -9.38 -27.24
N LYS A 2 5.46 -8.63 -27.47
CA LYS A 2 5.52 -7.25 -27.97
C LYS A 2 5.66 -6.28 -26.79
N ILE A 3 6.39 -5.19 -26.95
CA ILE A 3 6.59 -4.16 -25.91
C ILE A 3 5.24 -3.66 -25.36
N SER A 4 4.23 -3.48 -26.23
CA SER A 4 2.88 -3.06 -25.83
C SER A 4 2.21 -4.02 -24.84
N THR A 5 2.46 -5.33 -24.97
CA THR A 5 1.90 -6.34 -24.05
C THR A 5 2.54 -6.22 -22.66
N LEU A 6 3.87 -6.08 -22.60
CA LEU A 6 4.60 -5.90 -21.34
C LEU A 6 4.19 -4.62 -20.60
N LEU A 7 3.95 -3.52 -21.34
CA LEU A 7 3.46 -2.27 -20.76
C LEU A 7 2.06 -2.44 -20.14
N SER A 8 1.14 -3.11 -20.87
CA SER A 8 -0.21 -3.36 -20.34
C SER A 8 -0.21 -4.28 -19.11
N GLU A 9 0.67 -5.28 -19.08
CA GLU A 9 0.83 -6.18 -17.92
C GLU A 9 1.34 -5.41 -16.69
N ASN A 10 2.28 -4.49 -16.88
CA ASN A 10 2.81 -3.64 -15.81
C ASN A 10 1.74 -2.70 -15.23
N ASP A 11 0.95 -2.05 -16.09
CA ASP A 11 -0.12 -1.16 -15.63
C ASP A 11 -1.22 -1.91 -14.88
N ASN A 12 -1.53 -3.14 -15.33
CA ASN A 12 -2.44 -4.04 -14.62
C ASN A 12 -1.89 -4.44 -13.26
N TYR A 13 -0.61 -4.81 -13.18
CA TYR A 13 0.05 -5.14 -11.91
C TYR A 13 0.01 -3.96 -10.93
N LYS A 14 0.38 -2.76 -11.38
CA LYS A 14 0.33 -1.54 -10.55
C LYS A 14 -1.07 -1.26 -10.03
N SER A 15 -2.09 -1.43 -10.87
CA SER A 15 -3.48 -1.22 -10.47
C SER A 15 -3.93 -2.22 -9.40
N GLN A 16 -3.54 -3.49 -9.53
CA GLN A 16 -3.84 -4.52 -8.53
C GLN A 16 -3.12 -4.24 -7.20
N LEU A 17 -1.82 -3.92 -7.26
CA LEU A 17 -1.03 -3.56 -6.07
C LEU A 17 -1.66 -2.38 -5.32
N MET A 18 -2.02 -1.30 -6.02
CA MET A 18 -2.65 -0.13 -5.39
C MET A 18 -4.04 -0.46 -4.81
N ASN A 19 -4.79 -1.34 -5.46
CA ASN A 19 -6.07 -1.80 -4.93
C ASN A 19 -5.89 -2.55 -3.60
N ASP A 20 -4.94 -3.49 -3.54
CA ASP A 20 -4.70 -4.29 -2.34
C ASP A 20 -4.16 -3.44 -1.18
N ILE A 21 -3.26 -2.49 -1.49
CA ILE A 21 -2.81 -1.46 -0.54
C ILE A 21 -4.01 -0.70 0.03
N ASN A 22 -4.89 -0.18 -0.82
CA ASN A 22 -6.05 0.60 -0.37
C ASN A 22 -7.02 -0.23 0.49
N VAL A 23 -7.30 -1.47 0.08
CA VAL A 23 -8.14 -2.39 0.86
C VAL A 23 -7.54 -2.64 2.25
N TYR A 24 -6.22 -2.84 2.32
CA TYR A 24 -5.53 -3.04 3.59
C TYR A 24 -5.63 -1.81 4.51
N LEU A 25 -5.35 -0.61 3.99
CA LEU A 25 -5.43 0.65 4.76
C LEU A 25 -6.86 0.92 5.26
N VAL A 26 -7.88 0.67 4.44
CA VAL A 26 -9.29 0.80 4.83
C VAL A 26 -9.64 -0.17 5.95
N ARG A 27 -9.16 -1.42 5.90
CA ARG A 27 -9.39 -2.40 6.97
C ARG A 27 -8.76 -1.96 8.29
N LEU A 28 -7.54 -1.44 8.27
CA LEU A 28 -6.90 -0.91 9.49
C LEU A 28 -7.74 0.21 10.10
N LYS A 29 -8.16 1.17 9.27
CA LYS A 29 -9.00 2.29 9.69
C LYS A 29 -10.36 1.83 10.26
N ALA A 30 -10.98 0.82 9.66
CA ALA A 30 -12.24 0.26 10.14
C ALA A 30 -12.11 -0.48 11.49
N ASN A 31 -10.89 -0.85 11.90
CA ASN A 31 -10.58 -1.48 13.19
C ASN A 31 -9.95 -0.51 14.19
N ASP A 32 -10.03 0.81 13.93
CA ASP A 32 -9.42 1.87 14.76
C ASP A 32 -7.89 1.71 14.94
N ILE A 33 -7.23 1.01 14.01
CA ILE A 33 -5.77 0.91 13.98
C ILE A 33 -5.25 2.11 13.20
N ASN A 34 -4.56 3.02 13.90
CA ASN A 34 -4.05 4.27 13.32
C ASN A 34 -2.58 4.20 12.92
N SER A 35 -1.87 3.15 13.33
CA SER A 35 -0.46 2.95 13.00
C SER A 35 -0.13 1.46 12.88
N ILE A 36 0.74 1.13 11.93
CA ILE A 36 1.26 -0.22 11.75
C ILE A 36 2.74 -0.17 11.41
N GLY A 37 3.49 -1.23 11.74
CA GLY A 37 4.85 -1.40 11.25
C GLY A 37 4.88 -1.57 9.73
N THR A 38 5.76 -0.85 9.04
CA THR A 38 5.88 -0.90 7.57
C THR A 38 6.22 -2.32 7.09
N GLU A 39 7.06 -3.03 7.84
CA GLU A 39 7.43 -4.42 7.56
C GLU A 39 6.24 -5.39 7.57
N ILE A 40 5.20 -5.09 8.37
CA ILE A 40 4.00 -5.94 8.47
C ILE A 40 3.23 -5.83 7.17
N MET A 41 3.00 -4.60 6.69
CA MET A 41 2.28 -4.38 5.44
C MET A 41 3.06 -4.92 4.23
N VAL A 42 4.39 -4.77 4.22
CA VAL A 42 5.24 -5.40 3.18
C VAL A 42 5.07 -6.91 3.17
N ARG A 43 5.08 -7.56 4.34
CA ARG A 43 4.90 -9.01 4.44
C ARG A 43 3.55 -9.45 3.90
N GLU A 44 2.47 -8.80 4.33
CA GLU A 44 1.11 -9.11 3.88
C GLU A 44 0.97 -8.94 2.35
N LEU A 45 1.53 -7.88 1.77
CA LEU A 45 1.52 -7.68 0.31
C LEU A 45 2.33 -8.75 -0.42
N ASN A 46 3.47 -9.16 0.13
CA ASN A 46 4.26 -10.24 -0.44
C ASN A 46 3.56 -11.60 -0.34
N ASP A 47 2.83 -11.86 0.75
CA ASP A 47 2.00 -13.06 0.91
C ASP A 47 0.80 -13.09 -0.08
N LEU A 48 0.34 -11.92 -0.52
CA LEU A 48 -0.64 -11.77 -1.61
C LEU A 48 -0.02 -11.94 -3.02
N GLY A 49 1.28 -12.18 -3.12
CA GLY A 49 1.99 -12.44 -4.37
C GLY A 49 2.59 -11.20 -5.04
N HIS A 50 2.59 -10.05 -4.36
CA HIS A 50 3.35 -8.88 -4.82
C HIS A 50 4.83 -9.04 -4.49
N SER A 51 5.68 -8.26 -5.17
CA SER A 51 7.10 -8.17 -4.83
C SER A 51 7.42 -6.73 -4.47
N ILE A 52 7.26 -6.40 -3.17
CA ILE A 52 7.46 -5.04 -2.67
C ILE A 52 8.54 -4.99 -1.60
N THR A 53 9.34 -3.93 -1.62
CA THR A 53 10.31 -3.60 -0.56
C THR A 53 9.72 -2.54 0.37
N ILE A 54 10.37 -2.31 1.50
CA ILE A 54 9.99 -1.26 2.45
C ILE A 54 10.03 0.10 1.77
N GLU A 55 11.11 0.41 1.08
CA GLU A 55 11.30 1.68 0.36
C GLU A 55 10.26 1.86 -0.73
N GLY A 56 10.00 0.80 -1.52
CA GLY A 56 8.98 0.83 -2.56
C GLY A 56 7.58 1.07 -2.01
N LEU A 57 7.24 0.49 -0.85
CA LEU A 57 5.97 0.76 -0.19
C LEU A 57 5.88 2.22 0.30
N VAL A 58 6.92 2.74 0.94
CA VAL A 58 6.97 4.14 1.41
C VAL A 58 6.77 5.11 0.24
N ASP A 59 7.46 4.87 -0.88
CA ASP A 59 7.34 5.69 -2.10
C ASP A 59 5.90 5.67 -2.65
N LEU A 60 5.26 4.50 -2.68
CA LEU A 60 3.86 4.39 -3.13
C LEU A 60 2.89 5.11 -2.19
N LEU A 61 3.13 5.04 -0.87
CA LEU A 61 2.26 5.63 0.14
C LEU A 61 2.42 7.16 0.26
N THR A 62 3.50 7.74 -0.27
CA THR A 62 3.74 9.19 -0.24
C THR A 62 2.60 9.99 -0.89
N ASN A 63 1.89 9.40 -1.86
CA ASN A 63 0.74 10.02 -2.54
C ASN A 63 -0.63 9.50 -2.06
N SER A 64 -0.67 8.72 -0.98
CA SER A 64 -1.91 8.14 -0.47
C SER A 64 -2.73 9.18 0.29
N LYS A 65 -4.05 9.21 0.03
CA LYS A 65 -5.02 10.02 0.80
C LYS A 65 -5.44 9.41 2.13
N TYR A 66 -4.88 8.25 2.47
CA TYR A 66 -5.20 7.52 3.69
C TYR A 66 -4.05 7.52 4.69
N VAL A 67 -2.88 8.03 4.30
CA VAL A 67 -1.64 7.96 5.05
C VAL A 67 -1.21 9.38 5.40
N ASN A 68 -1.04 9.65 6.68
CA ASN A 68 -0.49 10.91 7.18
C ASN A 68 1.04 10.94 7.05
N SER A 69 1.69 9.82 7.36
CA SER A 69 3.15 9.67 7.31
C SER A 69 3.53 8.22 7.04
N ALA A 70 4.52 7.99 6.18
CA ALA A 70 5.11 6.67 5.94
C ALA A 70 6.63 6.75 6.09
N THR A 71 7.18 5.86 6.90
CA THR A 71 8.62 5.69 7.11
C THR A 71 9.00 4.22 6.95
N ASN A 72 10.29 3.90 7.00
CA ASN A 72 10.74 2.51 6.94
C ASN A 72 10.28 1.68 8.16
N SER A 73 9.91 2.34 9.25
CA SER A 73 9.50 1.68 10.50
C SER A 73 7.99 1.61 10.66
N SER A 74 7.28 2.69 10.34
CA SER A 74 5.84 2.81 10.58
C SER A 74 5.09 3.53 9.46
N ILE A 75 3.83 3.15 9.31
CA ILE A 75 2.81 3.85 8.51
C ILE A 75 1.77 4.40 9.48
N GLU A 76 1.56 5.70 9.44
CA GLU A 76 0.54 6.41 10.20
C GLU A 76 -0.62 6.77 9.28
N LEU A 77 -1.83 6.35 9.66
CA LEU A 77 -3.03 6.58 8.87
C LEU A 77 -3.62 7.96 9.18
N GLU A 78 -4.22 8.57 8.16
CA GLU A 78 -4.95 9.82 8.32
C GLU A 78 -6.23 9.56 9.13
N PHE A 79 -6.25 10.07 10.36
CA PHE A 79 -7.43 10.05 11.20
C PHE A 79 -8.49 10.96 10.56
N VAL A 80 -9.61 10.37 10.15
CA VAL A 80 -10.80 11.17 9.82
C VAL A 80 -11.67 11.10 11.06
N PRO A 81 -11.83 12.20 11.81
CA PRO A 81 -12.80 12.25 12.90
C PRO A 81 -14.16 11.90 12.32
N THR A 82 -14.76 10.79 12.75
CA THR A 82 -16.17 10.52 12.51
C THR A 82 -16.94 11.54 13.35
N SER A 83 -17.21 12.70 12.73
CA SER A 83 -18.05 13.75 13.27
C SER A 83 -19.51 13.37 13.12
#